data_AF-A0A3C1VTZ7-F1
#
_entry.id   AF-A0A3C1VTZ7-F1
#
_cell.length_a   1.000
_cell.length_b   1.000
_cell.length_c   1.000
_cell.angle_alpha   90.00
_cell.angle_beta   90.00
_cell.angle_gamma   90.00
#
_symmetry.space_group_name_H-M   'P 1'
#
loop_
_entity.id
_entity.type
_entity.pdbx_description
1 polymer ?
#
loop_
_entity_poly.entity_id
_entity_poly.type
_entity_poly.pdbx_seq_one_letter_code
_entity_poly.pdbx_strand_id
1 'polypeptide(L)'
;MTAASVTSKLDAADSASNADALQKAKDDLAKLDVSAGLEELEGSANRVAVDDKRMINCRADLNQLVPFKYDWAWQKYQDGCANHWMPQEVNMNADISLWKNPNGLTDDERLIVKRNLGFFSTADSLVANNLVLAIYRLITNPECRQYILRQAFEEAIHTHAYQYCIESLGMDEGEIF
;
A
#
# COMPACT_ATOMS: atom_id res chain seq x y z
N MET A 1 -8.01 2.16 67.19
CA MET A 1 -6.75 1.51 66.77
C MET A 1 -7.07 0.09 66.38
N THR A 2 -6.97 -0.26 65.09
CA THR A 2 -6.50 -1.55 64.59
C THR A 2 -6.44 -1.47 63.07
N ALA A 3 -5.23 -1.36 62.53
CA ALA A 3 -4.97 -1.50 61.11
C ALA A 3 -5.10 -2.99 60.74
N ALA A 4 -5.97 -3.32 59.80
CA ALA A 4 -6.00 -4.65 59.21
C ALA A 4 -4.73 -4.82 58.35
N SER A 5 -3.84 -5.71 58.79
CA SER A 5 -2.67 -6.08 58.00
C SER A 5 -3.14 -6.87 56.79
N VAL A 6 -2.96 -6.33 55.59
CA VAL A 6 -3.09 -7.10 54.35
C VAL A 6 -1.85 -7.98 54.25
N THR A 7 -1.97 -9.22 54.70
CA THR A 7 -0.97 -10.27 54.46
C THR A 7 -1.05 -10.65 52.98
N SER A 8 0.02 -10.37 52.23
CA SER A 8 0.18 -10.86 50.86
C SER A 8 0.21 -12.39 50.89
N LYS A 9 -0.86 -13.02 50.42
CA LYS A 9 -0.85 -14.45 50.08
C LYS A 9 -0.02 -14.65 48.81
N LEU A 10 1.29 -14.76 48.99
CA LEU A 10 2.16 -15.44 48.04
C LEU A 10 2.49 -16.77 48.71
N ASP A 11 1.71 -17.79 48.38
CA ASP A 11 1.90 -19.14 48.90
C ASP A 11 3.19 -19.73 48.31
N ALA A 12 3.93 -20.54 49.09
CA ALA A 12 5.22 -21.12 48.69
C ALA A 12 5.15 -22.07 47.47
N ALA A 13 3.94 -22.50 47.07
CA ALA A 13 3.70 -23.24 45.84
C ALA A 13 3.76 -22.35 44.59
N ASP A 14 3.35 -21.07 44.70
CA ASP A 14 3.45 -20.09 43.61
C ASP A 14 4.90 -19.65 43.41
N SER A 15 5.72 -19.59 44.47
CA SER A 15 7.13 -19.21 44.34
C SER A 15 7.98 -20.30 43.69
N ALA A 16 7.71 -21.58 43.96
CA ALA A 16 8.38 -22.71 43.31
C ALA A 16 7.96 -22.89 41.84
N SER A 17 6.66 -22.77 41.55
CA SER A 17 6.10 -22.74 40.19
C SER A 17 6.70 -21.59 39.35
N ASN A 18 6.80 -20.40 39.94
CA ASN A 18 7.43 -19.25 39.30
C ASN A 18 8.96 -19.43 39.16
N ALA A 19 9.62 -20.13 40.08
CA ALA A 19 11.05 -20.42 39.99
C ALA A 19 11.36 -21.39 38.84
N ASP A 20 10.55 -22.44 38.66
CA ASP A 20 10.68 -23.38 37.54
C ASP A 20 10.37 -22.70 36.19
N ALA A 21 9.31 -21.88 36.14
CA ALA A 21 8.99 -21.09 34.95
C ALA A 21 10.10 -20.09 34.60
N LEU A 22 10.70 -19.44 35.61
CA LEU A 22 11.83 -18.52 35.44
C LEU A 22 13.10 -19.25 34.99
N GLN A 23 13.36 -20.44 35.54
CA GLN A 23 14.51 -21.24 35.14
C GLN A 23 14.36 -21.73 33.69
N LYS A 24 13.17 -22.18 33.31
CA LYS A 24 12.86 -22.55 31.92
C LYS A 24 13.04 -21.36 30.97
N ALA A 25 12.55 -20.17 31.32
CA ALA A 25 12.75 -18.98 30.49
C ALA A 25 14.24 -18.60 30.32
N LYS A 26 15.06 -18.77 31.38
CA LYS A 26 16.52 -18.57 31.30
C LYS A 26 17.19 -19.61 30.40
N ASP A 27 16.80 -20.87 30.52
CA ASP A 27 17.34 -21.96 29.71
C ASP A 27 16.94 -21.82 28.23
N ASP A 28 15.71 -21.38 27.96
CA ASP A 28 15.21 -21.09 26.62
C ASP A 28 15.94 -19.88 26.01
N LEU A 29 16.17 -18.81 26.79
CA LEU A 29 16.96 -17.66 26.36
C LEU A 29 18.42 -18.02 26.09
N ALA A 30 19.01 -18.90 26.91
CA ALA A 30 20.38 -19.37 26.73
C ALA A 30 20.56 -20.25 25.48
N LYS A 31 19.48 -20.89 25.01
CA LYS A 31 19.44 -21.70 23.79
C LYS A 31 18.88 -20.95 22.59
N LEU A 32 18.51 -19.68 22.75
CA LEU A 32 17.94 -18.89 21.67
C LEU A 32 19.02 -18.67 20.61
N ASP A 33 18.78 -19.24 19.43
CA ASP A 33 19.64 -19.00 18.28
C ASP A 33 19.35 -17.59 17.71
N VAL A 34 20.28 -16.68 18.00
CA VAL A 34 20.23 -15.29 17.55
C VAL A 34 20.89 -15.09 16.18
N SER A 35 21.46 -16.13 15.58
CA SER A 35 22.20 -16.03 14.31
C SER A 35 21.35 -15.43 13.19
N ALA A 36 20.12 -15.91 13.02
CA ALA A 36 19.19 -15.40 12.02
C ALA A 36 18.88 -13.90 12.19
N GLY A 37 18.71 -13.44 13.44
CA GLY A 37 18.47 -12.02 13.75
C GLY A 37 19.72 -11.17 13.55
N LEU A 38 20.90 -11.70 13.84
CA LEU A 38 22.18 -11.02 13.60
C LEU A 38 22.49 -10.90 12.10
N GLU A 39 22.24 -11.95 11.31
CA GLU A 39 22.37 -11.92 9.84
C GLU A 39 21.45 -10.87 9.20
N GLU A 40 20.23 -10.71 9.72
CA GLU A 40 19.29 -9.66 9.29
C GLU A 40 19.81 -8.24 9.62
N LEU A 41 20.46 -8.09 10.78
CA LEU A 41 21.00 -6.82 11.23
C LEU A 41 22.33 -6.43 10.54
N GLU A 42 23.21 -7.38 10.21
CA GLU A 42 24.53 -7.12 9.62
C GLU A 42 24.47 -6.43 8.24
N GLY A 43 23.37 -6.59 7.49
CA GLY A 43 23.17 -5.93 6.20
C GLY A 43 22.51 -4.54 6.25
N SER A 44 21.91 -4.20 7.39
CA SER A 44 21.01 -3.03 7.50
C SER A 44 21.72 -1.70 7.75
N ALA A 45 22.97 -1.71 8.22
CA ALA A 45 23.72 -0.49 8.58
C ALA A 45 24.78 -0.07 7.55
N ASN A 46 25.00 -0.87 6.51
CA ASN A 46 26.06 -0.64 5.53
C ASN A 46 25.54 0.10 4.29
N ARG A 47 26.43 0.86 3.63
CA ARG A 47 26.11 1.47 2.33
C ARG A 47 25.86 0.38 1.30
N VAL A 48 24.73 0.46 0.60
CA VAL A 48 24.36 -0.48 -0.45
C VAL A 48 25.20 -0.25 -1.72
N ALA A 49 25.75 -1.31 -2.32
CA ALA A 49 26.36 -1.23 -3.66
C ALA A 49 25.31 -1.52 -4.75
N VAL A 50 25.53 -0.99 -5.96
CA VAL A 50 24.63 -1.19 -7.11
C VAL A 50 24.44 -2.68 -7.42
N ASP A 51 25.51 -3.46 -7.30
CA ASP A 51 25.51 -4.88 -7.62
C ASP A 51 24.80 -5.76 -6.59
N ASP A 52 24.43 -5.21 -5.42
CA ASP A 52 23.66 -5.94 -4.41
C ASP A 52 22.16 -5.91 -4.71
N LYS A 53 21.68 -4.86 -5.41
CA LYS A 53 20.24 -4.66 -5.66
C LYS A 53 19.71 -5.67 -6.68
N ARG A 54 18.50 -6.20 -6.45
CA ARG A 54 17.76 -7.09 -7.37
C ARG A 54 16.28 -6.72 -7.36
N MET A 55 15.57 -6.95 -8.47
CA MET A 55 14.11 -6.70 -8.55
C MET A 55 13.32 -7.49 -7.50
N ILE A 56 13.66 -8.76 -7.31
CA ILE A 56 13.01 -9.68 -6.38
C ILE A 56 14.06 -10.43 -5.56
N ASN A 57 13.70 -10.86 -4.34
CA ASN A 57 14.55 -11.61 -3.41
C ASN A 57 15.91 -10.93 -3.10
N CYS A 58 15.94 -9.60 -3.11
CA CYS A 58 17.13 -8.82 -2.71
C CYS A 58 17.27 -8.80 -1.18
N ARG A 59 18.52 -8.81 -0.70
CA ARG A 59 18.87 -8.69 0.73
C ARG A 59 19.50 -7.34 1.10
N ALA A 60 19.71 -6.46 0.11
CA ALA A 60 20.23 -5.11 0.38
C ALA A 60 19.18 -4.26 1.09
N ASP A 61 19.61 -3.26 1.85
CA ASP A 61 18.72 -2.35 2.55
C ASP A 61 17.80 -1.60 1.56
N LEU A 62 16.51 -1.89 1.65
CA LEU A 62 15.46 -1.33 0.78
C LEU A 62 15.09 0.10 1.15
N ASN A 63 15.56 0.62 2.28
CA ASN A 63 15.29 2.00 2.69
C ASN A 63 16.30 2.98 2.08
N GLN A 64 17.40 2.49 1.52
CA GLN A 64 18.39 3.29 0.82
C GLN A 64 18.07 3.38 -0.68
N LEU A 65 17.53 4.52 -1.10
CA LEU A 65 17.18 4.77 -2.50
C LEU A 65 18.41 4.69 -3.43
N VAL A 66 19.53 5.29 -2.99
CA VAL A 66 20.78 5.36 -3.76
C VAL A 66 21.77 4.28 -3.31
N PRO A 67 22.69 3.83 -4.20
CA PRO A 67 22.79 4.18 -5.62
C PRO A 67 21.72 3.50 -6.48
N PHE A 68 21.35 4.12 -7.62
CA PHE A 68 20.38 3.54 -8.55
C PHE A 68 21.00 2.36 -9.33
N LYS A 69 20.22 1.30 -9.50
CA LYS A 69 20.53 0.19 -10.42
C LYS A 69 19.62 0.20 -11.64
N TYR A 70 18.34 0.53 -11.43
CA TYR A 70 17.34 0.53 -12.48
C TYR A 70 16.95 1.97 -12.83
N ASP A 71 17.82 2.66 -13.58
CA ASP A 71 17.59 4.06 -13.98
C ASP A 71 16.27 4.26 -14.73
N TRP A 72 15.80 3.23 -15.46
CA TRP A 72 14.51 3.27 -16.14
C TRP A 72 13.35 3.45 -15.17
N ALA A 73 13.41 2.86 -13.97
CA ALA A 73 12.34 2.96 -12.98
C ALA A 73 12.30 4.36 -12.38
N TRP A 74 13.47 4.92 -12.08
CA TRP A 74 13.58 6.31 -11.65
C TRP A 74 13.10 7.28 -12.72
N GLN A 75 13.45 7.04 -13.99
CA GLN A 75 12.96 7.87 -15.09
C GLN A 75 11.43 7.81 -15.19
N LYS A 76 10.82 6.62 -15.08
CA LYS A 76 9.36 6.46 -15.10
C LYS A 76 8.68 7.19 -13.94
N TYR A 77 9.28 7.16 -12.75
CA TYR A 77 8.82 7.97 -11.62
C TYR A 77 8.82 9.47 -11.94
N GLN A 78 9.92 9.99 -12.49
CA GLN A 78 9.99 11.41 -12.86
C GLN A 78 9.01 11.77 -13.97
N ASP A 79 8.88 10.92 -15.00
CA ASP A 79 7.91 11.08 -16.09
C ASP A 79 6.48 11.14 -15.54
N GLY A 80 6.10 10.22 -14.64
CA GLY A 80 4.78 10.20 -14.00
C GLY A 80 4.53 11.44 -13.13
N CYS A 81 5.52 11.88 -12.36
CA CYS A 81 5.42 13.13 -11.59
C CYS A 81 5.23 14.36 -12.47
N ALA A 82 5.89 14.43 -13.63
CA ALA A 82 5.74 15.52 -14.59
C ALA A 82 4.35 15.54 -15.26
N ASN A 83 3.64 14.41 -15.27
CA ASN A 83 2.29 14.26 -15.81
C ASN A 83 1.19 14.45 -14.77
N HIS A 84 1.43 15.24 -13.72
CA HIS A 84 0.38 15.53 -12.74
C HIS A 84 -0.80 16.29 -13.38
N TRP A 85 -2.00 15.84 -13.06
CA TRP A 85 -3.27 16.46 -13.43
C TRP A 85 -4.31 16.14 -12.35
N MET A 86 -5.42 16.87 -12.35
CA MET A 86 -6.59 16.60 -11.53
C MET A 86 -7.86 16.58 -12.38
N PRO A 87 -8.84 15.69 -12.11
CA PRO A 87 -10.04 15.58 -12.95
C PRO A 87 -10.84 16.87 -13.09
N GLN A 88 -10.91 17.67 -12.02
CA GLN A 88 -11.60 18.95 -11.98
C GLN A 88 -11.00 20.02 -12.91
N GLU A 89 -9.80 19.81 -13.44
CA GLU A 89 -9.19 20.71 -14.42
C GLU A 89 -9.88 20.60 -15.79
N VAL A 90 -10.64 19.52 -16.04
CA VAL A 90 -11.40 19.30 -17.28
C VAL A 90 -12.84 19.80 -17.11
N ASN A 91 -13.26 20.74 -17.94
CA ASN A 91 -14.62 21.29 -17.89
C ASN A 91 -15.66 20.33 -18.53
N MET A 92 -16.69 19.96 -17.76
CA MET A 92 -17.74 19.02 -18.17
C MET A 92 -19.04 19.67 -18.70
N ASN A 93 -19.13 21.00 -18.86
CA ASN A 93 -20.41 21.68 -19.15
C ASN A 93 -21.04 21.23 -20.48
N ALA A 94 -20.23 20.98 -21.50
CA ALA A 94 -20.70 20.53 -22.81
C ALA A 94 -21.27 19.10 -22.70
N ASP A 95 -20.54 18.20 -22.06
CA ASP A 95 -20.90 16.82 -21.79
C ASP A 95 -22.18 16.72 -20.95
N ILE A 96 -22.31 17.54 -19.91
CA ILE A 96 -23.53 17.64 -19.09
C ILE A 96 -24.72 18.07 -19.96
N SER A 97 -24.53 19.08 -20.81
CA SER A 97 -25.59 19.59 -21.68
C SER A 97 -26.03 18.54 -22.71
N LEU A 98 -25.07 17.81 -23.29
CA LEU A 98 -25.33 16.73 -24.24
C LEU A 98 -26.03 15.55 -23.55
N TRP A 99 -25.55 15.14 -22.38
CA TRP A 99 -26.10 14.03 -21.62
C TRP A 99 -27.54 14.28 -21.17
N LYS A 100 -27.86 15.50 -20.75
CA LYS A 100 -29.22 15.88 -20.31
C LYS A 100 -30.20 16.10 -21.46
N ASN A 101 -29.72 16.34 -22.68
CA ASN A 101 -30.59 16.48 -23.86
C ASN A 101 -31.18 15.13 -24.27
N PRO A 102 -32.52 14.96 -24.28
CA PRO A 102 -33.15 13.69 -24.70
C PRO A 102 -32.80 13.26 -26.13
N ASN A 103 -32.46 14.20 -27.00
CA ASN A 103 -32.06 13.94 -28.39
C ASN A 103 -30.55 14.10 -28.60
N GLY A 104 -29.76 14.23 -27.52
CA GLY A 104 -28.32 14.45 -27.60
C GLY A 104 -27.52 13.21 -27.95
N LEU A 105 -27.93 12.06 -27.42
CA LEU A 105 -27.33 10.75 -27.65
C LEU A 105 -28.43 9.71 -27.82
N THR A 106 -28.21 8.76 -28.71
CA THR A 106 -29.03 7.56 -28.85
C THR A 106 -28.89 6.64 -27.64
N ASP A 107 -29.81 5.68 -27.50
CA ASP A 107 -29.77 4.72 -26.39
C ASP A 107 -28.50 3.84 -26.43
N ASP A 108 -28.03 3.45 -27.63
CA ASP A 108 -26.81 2.66 -27.80
C ASP A 108 -25.56 3.45 -27.40
N GLU A 109 -25.49 4.74 -27.74
CA GLU A 109 -24.40 5.64 -27.32
C GLU A 109 -24.39 5.86 -25.79
N ARG A 110 -25.57 5.99 -25.17
CA ARG A 110 -25.66 6.07 -23.71
C ARG A 110 -25.24 4.76 -23.05
N LEU A 111 -25.64 3.62 -23.63
CA LEU A 111 -25.31 2.31 -23.10
C LEU A 111 -23.79 2.08 -23.08
N ILE A 112 -23.07 2.41 -24.15
CA ILE A 112 -21.62 2.22 -24.20
C ILE A 112 -20.88 3.10 -23.18
N VAL A 113 -21.35 4.33 -22.94
CA VAL A 113 -20.79 5.22 -21.91
C VAL A 113 -21.00 4.62 -20.52
N LYS A 114 -22.23 4.19 -20.19
CA LYS A 114 -22.52 3.57 -18.88
C LYS A 114 -21.71 2.30 -18.65
N ARG A 115 -21.58 1.44 -19.67
CA ARG A 115 -20.79 0.20 -19.59
C ARG A 115 -19.31 0.47 -19.39
N ASN A 116 -18.74 1.47 -20.06
CA ASN A 116 -17.35 1.86 -19.84
C ASN A 116 -17.14 2.41 -18.44
N LEU A 117 -17.95 3.39 -18.03
CA LEU A 117 -17.83 4.00 -16.70
C LEU A 117 -17.97 2.97 -15.59
N GLY A 118 -18.94 2.05 -15.69
CA GLY A 118 -19.13 1.05 -14.64
C GLY A 118 -18.07 -0.06 -14.60
N PHE A 119 -17.42 -0.36 -15.73
CA PHE A 119 -16.26 -1.25 -15.71
C PHE A 119 -15.05 -0.58 -15.05
N PHE A 120 -14.71 0.63 -15.50
CA PHE A 120 -13.48 1.29 -15.06
C PHE A 120 -13.55 1.87 -13.65
N SER A 121 -14.73 2.28 -13.18
CA SER A 121 -14.94 2.83 -11.83
C SER A 121 -14.43 1.89 -10.72
N THR A 122 -14.51 0.57 -10.94
CA THR A 122 -14.04 -0.45 -10.01
C THR A 122 -12.72 -1.10 -10.45
N ALA A 123 -12.46 -1.21 -11.75
CA ALA A 123 -11.25 -1.84 -12.27
C ALA A 123 -9.97 -1.16 -11.78
N ASP A 124 -9.91 0.16 -11.73
CA ASP A 124 -8.70 0.87 -11.30
C ASP A 124 -8.43 0.72 -9.80
N SER A 125 -9.50 0.56 -9.00
CA SER A 125 -9.37 0.16 -7.59
C SER A 125 -8.77 -1.25 -7.45
N LEU A 126 -9.08 -2.19 -8.36
CA LEU A 126 -8.44 -3.51 -8.38
C LEU A 126 -6.96 -3.42 -8.72
N VAL A 127 -6.59 -2.57 -9.68
CA VAL A 127 -5.19 -2.34 -10.05
C VAL A 127 -4.41 -1.73 -8.89
N ALA A 128 -4.95 -0.67 -8.26
CA ALA A 128 -4.34 -0.02 -7.10
C ALA A 128 -4.13 -1.02 -5.94
N ASN A 129 -5.17 -1.81 -5.63
CA ASN A 129 -5.09 -2.83 -4.58
C ASN A 129 -4.04 -3.91 -4.90
N ASN A 130 -3.96 -4.36 -6.16
CA ASN A 130 -2.94 -5.32 -6.56
C ASN A 130 -1.51 -4.73 -6.48
N LEU A 131 -1.32 -3.46 -6.87
CA LEU A 131 -0.04 -2.77 -6.75
C LEU A 131 0.42 -2.72 -5.29
N VAL A 132 -0.46 -2.31 -4.38
CA VAL A 132 -0.13 -2.10 -2.96
C VAL A 132 -0.06 -3.40 -2.17
N LEU A 133 -1.03 -4.30 -2.33
CA LEU A 133 -1.19 -5.49 -1.47
C LEU A 133 -0.41 -6.71 -1.97
N ALA A 134 -0.13 -6.79 -3.28
CA ALA A 134 0.57 -7.93 -3.88
C ALA A 134 1.95 -7.54 -4.42
N ILE A 135 2.02 -6.58 -5.35
CA ILE A 135 3.26 -6.30 -6.09
C ILE A 135 4.31 -5.62 -5.21
N TYR A 136 3.94 -4.56 -4.47
CA TYR A 136 4.88 -3.73 -3.72
C TYR A 136 5.73 -4.54 -2.74
N ARG A 137 5.12 -5.52 -2.06
CA ARG A 137 5.81 -6.42 -1.13
C ARG A 137 6.85 -7.29 -1.83
N LEU A 138 6.54 -7.81 -3.01
CA LEU A 138 7.40 -8.75 -3.75
C LEU A 138 8.55 -8.06 -4.48
N ILE A 139 8.36 -6.79 -4.86
CA ILE A 139 9.45 -5.98 -5.41
C ILE A 139 10.36 -5.53 -4.28
N THR A 140 11.59 -6.02 -4.29
CA THR A 140 12.64 -5.74 -3.31
C THR A 140 13.67 -4.79 -3.89
N ASN A 141 13.23 -3.69 -4.49
CA ASN A 141 14.10 -2.63 -5.01
C ASN A 141 13.46 -1.24 -4.78
N PRO A 142 14.20 -0.27 -4.21
CA PRO A 142 13.63 1.00 -3.79
C PRO A 142 13.20 1.91 -4.95
N GLU A 143 13.97 2.04 -6.02
CA GLU A 143 13.60 2.89 -7.16
C GLU A 143 12.37 2.35 -7.92
N CYS A 144 12.23 1.03 -8.01
CA CYS A 144 11.00 0.40 -8.53
C CYS A 144 9.81 0.60 -7.59
N ARG A 145 10.00 0.47 -6.27
CA ARG A 145 8.97 0.78 -5.27
C ARG A 145 8.51 2.23 -5.37
N GLN A 146 9.44 3.16 -5.58
CA GLN A 146 9.12 4.57 -5.75
C GLN A 146 8.17 4.80 -6.95
N TYR A 147 8.41 4.12 -8.08
CA TYR A 147 7.50 4.20 -9.22
C TYR A 147 6.14 3.54 -8.94
N ILE A 148 6.10 2.39 -8.25
CA ILE A 148 4.84 1.74 -7.86
C ILE A 148 3.98 2.65 -6.99
N LEU A 149 4.58 3.42 -6.07
CA LEU A 149 3.84 4.41 -5.27
C LEU A 149 3.21 5.48 -6.16
N ARG A 150 3.96 5.96 -7.16
CA ARG A 150 3.44 6.94 -8.11
C ARG A 150 2.30 6.38 -8.95
N GLN A 151 2.46 5.16 -9.47
CA GLN A 151 1.42 4.48 -10.24
C GLN A 151 0.15 4.24 -9.39
N ALA A 152 0.30 3.75 -8.15
CA ALA A 152 -0.85 3.52 -7.27
C ALA A 152 -1.61 4.83 -6.96
N PHE A 153 -0.90 5.95 -6.86
CA PHE A 153 -1.53 7.26 -6.74
C PHE A 153 -2.22 7.70 -8.04
N GLU A 154 -1.66 7.39 -9.21
CA GLU A 154 -2.32 7.64 -10.50
C GLU A 154 -3.62 6.84 -10.63
N GLU A 155 -3.68 5.58 -10.19
CA GLU A 155 -4.94 4.81 -10.17
C GLU A 155 -6.00 5.41 -9.24
N ALA A 156 -5.57 6.07 -8.15
CA ALA A 156 -6.48 6.82 -7.29
C ALA A 156 -7.01 8.08 -7.99
N ILE A 157 -6.19 8.76 -8.80
CA ILE A 157 -6.63 9.88 -9.65
C ILE A 157 -7.61 9.38 -10.71
N HIS A 158 -7.37 8.21 -11.33
CA HIS A 158 -8.29 7.65 -12.31
C HIS A 158 -9.65 7.32 -11.68
N THR A 159 -9.65 6.67 -10.51
CA THR A 159 -10.87 6.40 -9.73
C THR A 159 -11.62 7.70 -9.40
N HIS A 160 -10.89 8.74 -8.99
CA HIS A 160 -11.45 10.07 -8.76
C HIS A 160 -12.04 10.70 -10.03
N ALA A 161 -11.42 10.48 -11.20
CA ALA A 161 -11.94 10.97 -12.47
C ALA A 161 -13.30 10.35 -12.82
N TYR A 162 -13.46 9.03 -12.61
CA TYR A 162 -14.74 8.38 -12.84
C TYR A 162 -15.82 8.89 -11.89
N GLN A 163 -15.52 9.06 -10.61
CA GLN A 163 -16.45 9.67 -9.65
C GLN A 163 -16.86 11.07 -10.10
N TYR A 164 -15.90 11.91 -10.51
CA TYR A 164 -16.17 13.26 -11.01
C TYR A 164 -17.11 13.25 -12.23
N CYS A 165 -16.91 12.34 -13.17
CA CYS A 165 -17.79 12.19 -14.34
C CYS A 165 -19.20 11.73 -13.94
N ILE A 166 -19.32 10.71 -13.10
CA ILE A 166 -20.60 10.13 -12.64
C ILE A 166 -21.43 11.19 -11.91
N GLU A 167 -20.82 11.90 -10.95
CA GLU A 167 -21.46 13.01 -10.23
C GLU A 167 -21.88 14.14 -11.18
N SER A 168 -20.97 14.58 -12.06
CA SER A 168 -21.22 15.69 -12.99
C SER A 168 -22.40 15.40 -13.92
N LEU A 169 -22.48 14.18 -14.43
CA LEU A 169 -23.56 13.74 -15.33
C LEU A 169 -24.87 13.43 -14.59
N GLY A 170 -24.86 13.40 -13.25
CA GLY A 170 -26.02 13.08 -12.42
C GLY A 170 -26.48 11.64 -12.60
N MET A 171 -25.55 10.71 -12.77
CA MET A 171 -25.82 9.27 -12.87
C MET A 171 -26.09 8.68 -11.48
N ASP A 172 -26.84 7.58 -11.41
CA ASP A 172 -26.99 6.81 -10.18
C ASP A 172 -25.68 6.06 -9.89
N GLU A 173 -24.97 6.47 -8.84
CA GLU A 173 -23.71 5.84 -8.43
C GLU A 173 -23.87 4.35 -8.18
N GLY A 174 -24.99 3.90 -7.60
CA GLY A 174 -25.23 2.48 -7.31
C GLY A 174 -25.56 1.63 -8.54
N GLU A 175 -25.92 2.23 -9.67
CA GLU A 175 -26.05 1.53 -10.96
C GLU A 175 -24.68 1.37 -11.65
N ILE A 176 -23.75 2.30 -11.38
CA ILE A 176 -22.47 2.39 -12.09
C ILE A 176 -21.32 1.72 -11.32
N PHE A 177 -21.23 1.86 -9.99
CA PHE A 177 -20.25 1.16 -9.16
C PHE A 177 -20.69 -0.27 -8.80
#